data_AF-A0A967PX34-F1
#
_entry.id   AF-A0A967PX34-F1
#
_cell.length_a   1.000
_cell.length_b   1.000
_cell.length_c   1.000
_cell.angle_alpha   90.00
_cell.angle_beta   90.00
_cell.angle_gamma   90.00
#
_symmetry.space_group_name_H-M   'P 1'
#
loop_
_entity.id
_entity.type
_entity.pdbx_description
1 polymer ?
#
loop_
_entity_poly.entity_id
_entity_poly.type
_entity_poly.pdbx_seq_one_letter_code
_entity_poly.pdbx_strand_id
1 'polypeptide(L)' 'MKFKNLFMAMMIVKIKDRKLTASSAGMPPILIFRNKTKSIDELVMKGMPLGAIENFEY' A
#
# COMPACT_ATOMS: atom_id res chain seq x y z
N MET A 1 -14.06 18.96 -17.26
CA MET A 1 -12.64 18.97 -16.82
C MET A 1 -11.85 17.99 -17.68
N LYS A 2 -10.65 18.35 -18.14
CA LYS A 2 -9.68 17.39 -18.72
C LYS A 2 -8.57 17.17 -17.69
N PHE A 3 -8.59 16.04 -16.99
CA PHE A 3 -7.50 15.65 -16.09
C PHE A 3 -6.31 15.21 -16.94
N LYS A 4 -5.27 16.05 -17.07
CA LYS A 4 -4.07 15.71 -17.85
C LYS A 4 -3.38 14.47 -17.30
N ASN A 5 -3.33 14.32 -15.97
CA ASN A 5 -2.88 13.13 -15.27
C ASN A 5 -3.85 12.86 -14.10
N LEU A 6 -4.29 11.61 -13.95
CA LEU A 6 -5.05 11.15 -12.79
C LEU A 6 -4.11 10.35 -11.90
N PHE A 7 -3.81 10.85 -10.72
CA PHE A 7 -3.02 10.11 -9.73
C PHE A 7 -3.96 9.38 -8.77
N MET A 8 -3.70 8.11 -8.54
CA MET A 8 -4.52 7.28 -7.65
C MET A 8 -3.66 6.60 -6.61
N ALA A 9 -4.18 6.52 -5.41
CA ALA A 9 -3.59 5.72 -4.35
C ALA A 9 -4.23 4.33 -4.34
N MET A 10 -3.43 3.28 -4.12
CA MET A 10 -3.89 1.89 -4.07
C MET A 10 -3.15 1.13 -2.98
N MET A 11 -3.85 0.24 -2.29
CA MET A 11 -3.29 -0.73 -1.37
C MET A 11 -3.96 -2.07 -1.60
N ILE A 12 -3.16 -3.11 -1.81
CA ILE A 12 -3.62 -4.49 -1.96
C ILE A 12 -2.94 -5.34 -0.89
N VAL A 13 -3.72 -6.15 -0.20
CA VAL A 13 -3.24 -7.11 0.78
C VAL A 13 -3.81 -8.48 0.46
N LYS A 14 -2.92 -9.46 0.36
CA LYS A 14 -3.25 -10.88 0.24
C LYS A 14 -2.80 -11.60 1.49
N ILE A 15 -3.70 -12.38 2.08
CA ILE A 15 -3.39 -13.26 3.21
C ILE A 15 -3.61 -14.70 2.76
N LYS A 16 -2.57 -15.51 2.84
CA LYS A 16 -2.62 -16.95 2.50
C LYS A 16 -1.62 -17.71 3.36
N ASP A 17 -2.01 -18.87 3.91
CA ASP A 17 -1.12 -19.75 4.69
C ASP A 17 -0.39 -19.01 5.82
N ARG A 18 -1.11 -18.12 6.54
CA ARG A 18 -0.57 -17.24 7.59
C ARG A 18 0.53 -16.28 7.14
N LYS A 19 0.73 -16.12 5.83
CA LYS A 19 1.62 -15.13 5.21
C LYS A 19 0.80 -13.96 4.69
N LEU A 20 1.23 -12.76 5.03
CA LEU A 20 0.72 -11.51 4.47
C LEU A 20 1.66 -11.08 3.35
N THR A 21 1.11 -10.73 2.20
CA THR A 21 1.82 -10.08 1.10
C THR A 21 1.05 -8.83 0.73
N ALA A 22 1.74 -7.70 0.67
CA ALA A 22 1.13 -6.41 0.39
C ALA A 22 1.85 -5.73 -0.78
N SER A 23 1.13 -4.86 -1.48
CA SER A 23 1.67 -3.87 -2.40
C SER A 23 0.91 -2.55 -2.20
N SER A 24 1.59 -1.43 -2.40
CA SER A 24 1.09 -0.10 -2.13
C SER A 24 1.60 0.90 -3.16
N ALA A 25 0.72 1.80 -3.59
CA ALA A 25 1.02 2.91 -4.49
C ALA A 25 0.41 4.18 -3.88
N GLY A 26 1.23 5.11 -3.41
CA GLY A 26 0.77 6.41 -2.90
C GLY A 26 -0.16 6.38 -1.67
N MET A 27 -0.27 5.25 -0.96
CA MET A 27 -1.12 5.11 0.24
C MET A 27 -0.33 5.28 1.56
N PRO A 28 -1.01 5.70 2.66
CA PRO A 28 -0.45 5.67 4.00
C PRO A 28 0.03 4.26 4.45
N PRO A 29 0.79 4.15 5.56
CA PRO A 29 1.28 2.87 6.07
C PRO A 29 0.18 1.86 6.41
N ILE A 30 0.49 0.56 6.29
CA ILE A 30 -0.38 -0.50 6.77
C ILE A 30 -0.23 -0.60 8.30
N LEU A 31 -1.34 -0.53 9.02
CA LEU A 31 -1.36 -0.77 10.47
C LEU A 31 -1.67 -2.24 10.75
N ILE A 32 -0.79 -2.89 11.52
CA ILE A 32 -0.93 -4.30 11.90
C ILE A 32 -1.14 -4.39 13.40
N PHE A 33 -2.35 -4.81 13.81
CA PHE A 33 -2.64 -5.05 15.22
C PHE A 33 -2.06 -6.38 15.71
N ARG A 34 -1.28 -6.32 16.79
CA ARG A 34 -0.68 -7.48 17.45
C ARG A 34 -1.46 -7.82 18.72
N ASN A 35 -2.34 -8.82 18.63
CA ASN A 35 -3.19 -9.20 19.76
C ASN A 35 -2.41 -9.66 21.02
N LYS A 36 -1.23 -10.27 20.85
CA LYS A 36 -0.40 -10.76 21.98
C LYS A 36 0.14 -9.62 22.85
N THR A 37 0.58 -8.53 22.21
CA THR A 37 1.22 -7.37 22.86
C THR A 37 0.28 -6.19 23.02
N LYS A 38 -0.91 -6.25 22.41
CA LYS A 38 -1.88 -5.14 22.32
C LYS A 38 -1.26 -3.87 21.71
N SER A 39 -0.34 -4.05 20.76
CA SER A 39 0.34 -2.98 20.06
C SER A 39 -0.09 -2.88 18.60
N ILE A 40 0.22 -1.75 17.97
CA ILE A 40 0.09 -1.52 16.53
C ILE A 40 1.51 -1.44 15.97
N ASP A 41 1.80 -2.24 14.94
CA ASP A 41 2.99 -2.08 14.13
C ASP A 41 2.62 -1.30 12.86
N GLU A 42 3.52 -0.44 12.39
CA GLU A 42 3.38 0.24 11.11
C GLU A 42 4.30 -0.39 10.06
N LEU A 43 3.73 -0.79 8.92
CA LEU A 43 4.47 -1.24 7.75
C LEU A 43 4.42 -0.14 6.68
N VAL A 44 5.51 0.61 6.56
CA VAL A 44 5.68 1.67 5.56
C VAL A 44 6.18 1.05 4.26
N MET A 45 5.37 1.13 3.21
CA MET A 45 5.74 0.73 1.86
C MET A 45 5.85 1.98 0.99
N LYS A 46 7.06 2.25 0.47
CA LYS A 46 7.28 3.37 -0.44
C LYS A 46 6.85 2.95 -1.84
N GLY A 47 5.82 3.60 -2.37
CA GLY A 47 5.38 3.43 -3.76
C GLY A 47 4.85 4.75 -4.27
N MET A 48 5.13 5.07 -5.53
CA MET A 48 4.55 6.27 -6.16
C MET A 48 3.04 6.09 -6.34
N PRO A 49 2.25 7.18 -6.49
CA PRO A 49 0.86 7.05 -6.92
C PRO A 49 0.76 6.39 -8.30
N LEU A 50 -0.29 5.61 -8.52
CA LEU A 50 -0.60 5.08 -9.85
C LEU A 50 -0.83 6.23 -10.82
N GLY A 51 -0.33 6.09 -12.06
CA GLY A 51 -0.39 7.13 -13.08
C GLY A 51 0.65 8.24 -12.93
N ALA A 52 1.54 8.18 -11.91
CA ALA A 52 2.63 9.14 -11.75
C ALA A 52 3.79 8.88 -12.73
N ILE A 53 4.10 7.62 -13.01
CA ILE A 53 5.15 7.16 -13.93
C ILE A 53 4.63 5.93 -14.67
N GLU A 54 4.90 5.83 -15.97
CA GLU A 54 4.36 4.77 -16.85
C GLU A 54 4.86 3.36 -16.51
N ASN A 55 6.06 3.20 -15.92
CA ASN A 55 6.74 1.91 -15.72
C ASN A 55 7.42 1.78 -14.35
N PHE A 56 6.68 1.98 -13.25
CA PHE A 56 7.19 1.74 -11.88
C PHE A 56 6.81 0.33 -11.40
N GLU A 57 7.77 -0.39 -10.81
CA GLU A 57 7.53 -1.72 -10.21
C GLU A 57 7.09 -1.58 -8.73
N TYR A 58 5.95 -2.17 -8.38
CA TYR A 58 5.26 -2.07 -7.09
C TYR A 58 5.16 -3.40 -6.34
#